data_AF-A0A966MRQ8-F1
#
_entry.id   AF-A0A966MRQ8-F1
#
_cell.length_a   1.000
_cell.length_b   1.000
_cell.length_c   1.000
_cell.angle_alpha   90.00
_cell.angle_beta   90.00
_cell.angle_gamma   90.00
#
_symmetry.space_group_name_H-M   'P 1'
#
loop_
_entity.id
_entity.type
_entity.pdbx_description
1 polymer ?
#
loop_
_entity_poly.entity_id
_entity_poly.type
_entity_poly.pdbx_seq_one_letter_code
_entity_poly.pdbx_strand_id
1 'polypeptide(L)'
;DDLANDKTVWEDISGGLDILTVGKFQMPSRAYCGRFNFNGGDQQKKVGMLSGGERGRLHLAKTLIKGGNVLLLDEPSNDLDVETLRALEDALLEFAGSVMVISHDRWFLDRIATHILACEGDSQWTFFDGNYQEYEADKKKRLGEEGAKPKRVRYKALK
;
A
#
# COMPACT_ATOMS: atom_id res chain seq x y z
N ASP A 1 4.38 17.49 2.14
CA ASP A 1 5.44 17.57 1.12
C ASP A 1 4.82 17.66 -0.27
N ASP A 2 4.75 18.87 -0.81
CA ASP A 2 4.25 19.13 -2.16
C ASP A 2 5.21 18.54 -3.20
N LEU A 3 4.67 17.75 -4.12
CA LEU A 3 5.40 17.28 -5.28
C LEU A 3 5.75 18.48 -6.18
N ALA A 4 7.02 18.57 -6.62
CA ALA A 4 7.48 19.66 -7.46
C ALA A 4 6.93 19.49 -8.89
N ASN A 5 5.92 20.29 -9.25
CA ASN A 5 5.17 20.13 -10.50
C ASN A 5 6.01 20.32 -11.79
N ASP A 6 7.16 20.98 -11.67
CA ASP A 6 8.06 21.33 -12.78
C ASP A 6 9.03 20.21 -13.17
N LYS A 7 9.33 19.30 -12.24
CA LYS A 7 10.22 18.14 -12.48
C LYS A 7 9.54 17.07 -13.31
N THR A 8 10.34 16.27 -14.01
CA THR A 8 9.86 15.01 -14.59
C THR A 8 9.63 13.95 -13.50
N VAL A 9 8.78 12.96 -13.78
CA VAL A 9 8.57 11.80 -12.90
C VAL A 9 9.91 11.17 -12.49
N TRP A 10 10.79 10.93 -13.47
CA TRP A 10 12.08 10.30 -13.17
C TRP A 10 12.97 11.19 -12.31
N GLU A 11 13.10 12.48 -12.62
CA GLU A 11 13.90 13.40 -11.80
C GLU A 11 13.36 13.52 -10.38
N ASP A 12 12.04 13.51 -10.21
CA ASP A 12 11.42 13.64 -8.90
C ASP A 12 11.58 12.38 -8.04
N ILE A 13 11.61 11.20 -8.66
CA ILE A 13 11.88 9.91 -8.01
C ILE A 13 13.39 9.73 -7.75
N SER A 14 14.22 9.96 -8.76
CA SER A 14 15.63 9.59 -8.75
C SER A 14 16.56 10.66 -8.17
N GLY A 15 16.11 11.92 -8.14
CA GLY A 15 16.99 13.05 -7.84
C GLY A 15 18.08 13.27 -8.89
N GLY A 16 17.91 12.71 -10.10
CA GLY A 16 18.92 12.74 -11.17
C GLY A 16 19.94 11.60 -11.11
N LEU A 17 19.76 10.61 -10.23
CA LEU A 17 20.66 9.46 -10.10
C LEU A 17 20.29 8.34 -11.08
N ASP A 18 21.28 7.75 -11.73
CA ASP A 18 21.08 6.57 -12.59
C ASP A 18 20.90 5.27 -11.79
N ILE A 19 21.44 5.24 -10.57
CA ILE A 19 21.32 4.11 -9.64
C ILE A 19 20.71 4.61 -8.34
N LEU A 20 19.62 3.98 -7.91
CA LEU A 20 18.98 4.25 -6.63
C LEU A 20 19.41 3.21 -5.60
N THR A 21 19.62 3.67 -4.38
CA THR A 21 19.73 2.80 -3.20
C THR A 21 18.37 2.79 -2.52
N VAL A 22 17.72 1.62 -2.48
CA VAL A 22 16.42 1.42 -1.84
C VAL A 22 16.64 0.47 -0.67
N GLY A 23 16.60 1.01 0.55
CA GLY A 23 16.98 0.26 1.74
C GLY A 23 18.42 -0.28 1.66
N LYS A 24 18.56 -1.60 1.50
CA LYS A 24 19.87 -2.29 1.46
C LYS A 24 20.33 -2.70 0.06
N PHE A 25 19.53 -2.50 -0.99
CA PHE A 25 19.86 -2.91 -2.35
C PHE A 25 19.98 -1.71 -3.29
N GLN A 26 20.76 -1.88 -4.36
CA GLN A 26 20.92 -0.89 -5.43
C GLN A 26 20.27 -1.38 -6.71
N MET A 27 19.62 -0.48 -7.43
CA MET A 27 19.02 -0.81 -8.73
C MET A 27 18.99 0.39 -9.68
N PRO A 28 18.94 0.16 -11.00
CA PRO A 28 18.80 1.23 -11.98
C PRO A 28 17.51 2.05 -11.75
N SER A 29 17.63 3.37 -11.71
CA SER A 29 16.53 4.28 -11.39
C SER A 29 15.37 4.19 -12.39
N ARG A 30 15.69 3.98 -13.67
CA ARG A 30 14.71 3.75 -14.74
C ARG A 30 13.90 2.48 -14.54
N ALA A 31 14.54 1.41 -14.09
CA ALA A 31 13.87 0.15 -13.77
C ALA A 31 12.97 0.29 -12.54
N TYR A 32 13.42 1.06 -11.53
CA TYR A 32 12.60 1.37 -10.36
C TYR A 32 11.34 2.16 -10.73
N CYS A 33 11.45 3.18 -11.58
CA CYS A 33 10.28 3.93 -12.07
C CYS A 33 9.27 3.01 -12.80
N GLY A 34 9.78 2.06 -13.61
CA GLY A 34 8.94 1.08 -14.29
C GLY A 34 8.12 0.18 -13.34
N ARG A 35 8.64 -0.11 -12.14
CA ARG A 35 7.89 -0.86 -11.10
C ARG A 35 6.65 -0.12 -10.60
N PHE A 36 6.57 1.19 -10.76
CA PHE A 36 5.38 1.99 -10.43
C PHE A 36 4.58 2.37 -11.68
N ASN A 37 4.66 1.53 -12.72
CA ASN A 37 3.99 1.73 -14.00
C ASN A 37 4.32 3.08 -14.69
N PHE A 38 5.52 3.61 -14.46
CA PHE A 38 6.03 4.74 -15.25
C PHE A 38 6.99 4.19 -16.31
N ASN A 39 6.44 3.87 -17.48
CA ASN A 39 7.18 3.23 -18.57
C ASN A 39 7.57 4.24 -19.65
N GLY A 40 8.79 4.11 -20.19
CA GLY A 40 9.27 4.88 -21.35
C GLY A 40 9.03 6.39 -21.24
N GLY A 41 8.12 6.91 -22.06
CA GLY A 41 7.78 8.34 -22.13
C GLY A 41 7.12 8.90 -20.86
N ASP A 42 6.45 8.06 -20.07
CA ASP A 42 5.78 8.52 -18.83
C ASP A 42 6.78 9.07 -17.81
N GLN A 43 8.00 8.54 -17.82
CA GLN A 43 9.08 8.99 -16.95
C GLN A 43 9.54 10.44 -17.25
N GLN A 44 9.26 10.93 -18.45
CA GLN A 44 9.59 12.28 -18.91
C GLN A 44 8.42 13.26 -18.75
N LYS A 45 7.23 12.78 -18.37
CA LYS A 45 6.10 13.66 -18.08
C LYS A 45 6.43 14.51 -16.86
N LYS A 46 6.00 15.77 -16.89
CA LYS A 46 6.08 16.66 -15.73
C LYS A 46 5.08 16.22 -14.66
N VAL A 47 5.46 16.33 -13.40
CA VAL A 47 4.61 15.92 -12.28
C VAL A 47 3.27 16.68 -12.26
N GLY A 48 3.26 17.95 -12.66
CA GLY A 48 2.02 18.73 -12.76
C GLY A 48 1.05 18.28 -13.86
N MET A 49 1.47 17.39 -14.77
CA MET A 49 0.62 16.83 -15.83
C MET A 49 0.05 15.45 -15.46
N LEU A 50 0.41 14.91 -14.30
CA LEU A 50 -0.04 13.62 -13.84
C LEU A 50 -1.47 13.68 -13.32
N SER A 51 -2.26 12.66 -13.65
CA SER A 51 -3.55 12.38 -13.02
C SER A 51 -3.41 12.13 -11.52
N GLY A 52 -4.53 12.15 -10.78
CA GLY A 52 -4.54 11.86 -9.34
C GLY A 52 -3.92 10.50 -8.99
N GLY A 53 -4.28 9.44 -9.73
CA GLY A 53 -3.71 8.10 -9.56
C GLY A 53 -2.21 8.04 -9.88
N GLU A 54 -1.77 8.69 -10.96
CA GLU A 54 -0.33 8.81 -11.27
C GLU A 54 0.42 9.56 -10.17
N ARG A 55 -0.14 10.64 -9.60
CA ARG A 55 0.47 11.34 -8.47
C ARG A 55 0.53 10.48 -7.21
N GLY A 56 -0.48 9.65 -6.95
CA GLY A 56 -0.47 8.66 -5.88
C GLY A 56 0.68 7.66 -6.04
N ARG A 57 0.85 7.10 -7.24
CA ARG A 57 1.99 6.21 -7.56
C ARG A 57 3.34 6.87 -7.38
N LEU A 58 3.49 8.10 -7.85
CA LEU A 58 4.71 8.89 -7.68
C LEU A 58 5.04 9.09 -6.19
N HIS A 59 4.02 9.43 -5.39
CA HIS A 59 4.17 9.62 -3.96
C HIS A 59 4.63 8.34 -3.25
N LEU A 60 4.00 7.21 -3.57
CA LEU A 60 4.38 5.89 -3.06
C LEU A 60 5.83 5.53 -3.44
N ALA A 61 6.21 5.71 -4.70
CA ALA A 61 7.55 5.43 -5.19
C ALA A 61 8.63 6.22 -4.41
N LYS A 62 8.38 7.50 -4.09
CA LYS A 62 9.29 8.34 -3.29
C LYS A 62 9.35 7.93 -1.83
N THR A 63 8.21 7.57 -1.24
CA THR A 63 8.14 7.11 0.15
C THR A 63 8.94 5.83 0.35
N LEU A 64 8.90 4.91 -0.62
CA LEU A 64 9.66 3.66 -0.59
C LEU A 64 11.18 3.88 -0.74
N ILE A 65 11.63 4.87 -1.54
CA ILE A 65 13.06 5.21 -1.67
C ILE A 65 13.64 5.78 -0.37
N LYS A 66 12.87 6.55 0.41
CA LYS A 66 13.34 7.14 1.68
C LYS A 66 13.87 6.10 2.68
N GLY A 67 13.64 4.81 2.44
CA GLY A 67 14.32 3.74 3.18
C GLY A 67 13.78 3.57 4.60
N GLY A 68 12.47 3.77 4.78
CA GLY A 68 11.81 3.39 6.03
C GLY A 68 12.01 1.90 6.29
N ASN A 69 12.15 1.52 7.56
CA ASN A 69 12.08 0.12 7.99
C ASN A 69 10.63 -0.33 8.27
N VAL A 70 9.74 0.63 8.51
CA VAL A 70 8.32 0.43 8.73
C VAL A 70 7.51 1.36 7.83
N LEU A 71 6.58 0.80 7.06
CA LEU A 71 5.62 1.55 6.25
C LEU A 71 4.25 1.51 6.91
N LEU A 72 3.62 2.67 7.06
CA LEU A 72 2.23 2.79 7.51
C LEU A 72 1.41 3.29 6.32
N LEU A 73 0.54 2.44 5.80
CA LEU A 73 -0.28 2.72 4.63
C LEU A 73 -1.76 2.71 5.03
N ASP A 74 -2.42 3.85 4.87
CA ASP A 74 -3.85 3.99 5.14
C ASP A 74 -4.62 3.95 3.81
N GLU A 75 -5.40 2.89 3.59
CA GLU A 75 -6.18 2.61 2.39
C GLU A 75 -5.42 2.83 1.06
N PRO A 76 -4.27 2.15 0.86
CA PRO A 76 -3.43 2.38 -0.32
C PRO A 76 -4.05 1.87 -1.61
N SER A 77 -5.08 1.02 -1.54
CA SER A 77 -5.84 0.52 -2.70
C SER A 77 -6.78 1.57 -3.29
N ASN A 78 -7.02 2.69 -2.59
CA ASN A 78 -7.95 3.70 -3.07
C ASN A 78 -7.39 4.44 -4.30
N ASP A 79 -8.26 4.70 -5.28
CA ASP A 79 -7.93 5.43 -6.52
C ASP A 79 -6.86 4.77 -7.41
N LEU A 80 -6.51 3.49 -7.16
CA LEU A 80 -5.58 2.73 -7.99
C LEU A 80 -6.31 1.85 -9.00
N ASP A 81 -5.81 1.84 -10.24
CA ASP A 81 -6.21 0.83 -11.23
C ASP A 81 -5.65 -0.56 -10.86
N VAL A 82 -6.22 -1.62 -11.43
CA VAL A 82 -5.86 -3.02 -11.12
C VAL A 82 -4.38 -3.33 -11.40
N GLU A 83 -3.81 -2.73 -12.45
CA GLU A 83 -2.41 -2.94 -12.81
C GLU A 83 -1.47 -2.32 -11.77
N THR A 84 -1.80 -1.11 -11.31
CA THR A 84 -1.07 -0.40 -10.27
C THR A 84 -1.18 -1.09 -8.92
N LEU A 85 -2.37 -1.60 -8.58
CA LEU A 85 -2.58 -2.32 -7.33
C LEU A 85 -1.69 -3.57 -7.29
N ARG A 86 -1.58 -4.32 -8.40
CA ARG A 86 -0.63 -5.44 -8.51
C ARG A 86 0.82 -5.01 -8.38
N ALA A 87 1.20 -3.90 -9.00
CA ALA A 87 2.55 -3.37 -8.90
C ALA A 87 2.90 -2.96 -7.45
N LEU A 88 1.94 -2.39 -6.72
CA LEU A 88 2.05 -2.11 -5.29
C LEU A 88 2.19 -3.40 -4.48
N GLU A 89 1.35 -4.41 -4.74
CA GLU A 89 1.44 -5.73 -4.07
C GLU A 89 2.84 -6.33 -4.23
N ASP A 90 3.36 -6.40 -5.46
CA ASP A 90 4.69 -6.94 -5.74
C ASP A 90 5.80 -6.11 -5.05
N ALA A 91 5.67 -4.78 -5.03
CA ALA A 91 6.61 -3.91 -4.34
C ALA A 91 6.58 -4.10 -2.81
N LEU A 92 5.42 -4.34 -2.21
CA LEU A 92 5.28 -4.61 -0.78
C LEU A 92 5.81 -6.00 -0.41
N LEU A 93 5.63 -6.99 -1.27
CA LEU A 93 6.18 -8.34 -1.07
C LEU A 93 7.72 -8.37 -1.14
N GLU A 94 8.32 -7.54 -1.99
CA GLU A 94 9.77 -7.39 -2.08
C GLU A 94 10.37 -6.45 -1.01
N PHE A 95 9.53 -5.74 -0.25
CA PHE A 95 9.99 -4.78 0.72
C PHE A 95 10.66 -5.46 1.92
N ALA A 96 11.93 -5.15 2.17
CA ALA A 96 12.73 -5.78 3.22
C ALA A 96 12.40 -5.31 4.65
N GLY A 97 11.40 -4.44 4.82
CA GLY A 97 10.95 -3.93 6.12
C GLY A 97 9.60 -4.51 6.55
N SER A 98 8.99 -3.87 7.55
CA SER A 98 7.63 -4.20 8.00
C SER A 98 6.63 -3.25 7.36
N VAL A 99 5.45 -3.76 7.05
CA VAL A 99 4.36 -2.97 6.46
C VAL A 99 3.12 -3.14 7.32
N MET A 100 2.55 -2.03 7.78
CA MET A 100 1.22 -2.00 8.37
C MET A 100 0.29 -1.32 7.37
N VAL A 101 -0.66 -2.09 6.86
CA VAL A 101 -1.65 -1.66 5.88
C VAL A 101 -3.02 -1.67 6.53
N ILE A 102 -3.77 -0.59 6.33
CA ILE A 102 -5.21 -0.54 6.52
C ILE A 102 -5.83 -0.67 5.13
N SER A 103 -6.66 -1.68 4.90
CA SER A 103 -7.39 -1.85 3.64
C SER A 103 -8.71 -2.58 3.87
N HIS A 104 -9.70 -2.25 3.06
CA HIS A 104 -10.95 -3.00 2.95
C HIS A 104 -10.96 -4.01 1.78
N ASP A 105 -9.90 -4.05 0.97
CA ASP A 105 -9.78 -5.00 -0.14
C ASP A 105 -9.28 -6.36 0.37
N ARG A 106 -10.17 -7.35 0.34
CA ARG A 106 -9.89 -8.71 0.80
C ARG A 106 -8.84 -9.40 -0.04
N TRP A 107 -8.82 -9.18 -1.36
CA TRP A 107 -7.86 -9.82 -2.26
C TRP A 107 -6.46 -9.29 -2.01
N PHE A 108 -6.35 -7.97 -1.83
CA PHE A 108 -5.10 -7.32 -1.47
C PHE A 108 -4.55 -7.88 -0.15
N LEU A 109 -5.37 -7.86 0.91
CA LEU A 109 -4.97 -8.38 2.23
C LEU A 109 -4.59 -9.86 2.18
N ASP A 110 -5.32 -10.69 1.46
CA ASP A 110 -5.03 -12.12 1.36
C ASP A 110 -3.67 -12.40 0.72
N ARG A 111 -3.22 -11.50 -0.15
CA ARG A 111 -1.99 -11.64 -0.91
C ARG A 111 -0.75 -11.13 -0.18
N ILE A 112 -0.88 -10.04 0.58
CA ILE A 112 0.27 -9.38 1.26
C ILE A 112 0.33 -9.63 2.77
N ALA A 113 -0.78 -9.95 3.43
CA ALA A 113 -0.83 -10.00 4.89
C ALA A 113 -0.23 -11.31 5.40
N THR A 114 0.69 -11.18 6.34
CA THR A 114 1.17 -12.29 7.17
C THR A 114 0.45 -12.35 8.52
N HIS A 115 -0.14 -11.23 8.94
CA HIS A 115 -0.90 -11.10 10.17
C HIS A 115 -2.09 -10.18 9.95
N ILE A 116 -3.18 -10.45 10.66
CA ILE A 116 -4.38 -9.62 10.66
C ILE A 116 -4.60 -9.00 12.04
N LEU A 117 -4.70 -7.68 12.09
CA LEU A 117 -5.16 -6.95 13.25
C LEU A 117 -6.62 -6.56 13.05
N ALA A 118 -7.54 -7.29 13.67
CA ALA A 118 -8.98 -7.09 13.47
C ALA A 118 -9.67 -6.47 14.67
N CYS A 119 -10.52 -5.47 14.41
CA CYS A 119 -11.47 -4.95 15.39
C CYS A 119 -12.76 -5.78 15.34
N GLU A 120 -13.07 -6.52 16.40
CA GLU A 120 -14.19 -7.47 16.45
C GLU A 120 -15.45 -6.92 17.15
N GLY A 121 -15.46 -5.62 17.43
CA GLY A 121 -16.52 -4.98 18.22
C GLY A 121 -16.15 -4.89 19.71
N ASP A 122 -16.97 -4.18 20.48
CA ASP A 122 -16.76 -3.93 21.92
C ASP A 122 -15.36 -3.41 22.28
N SER A 123 -14.73 -2.67 21.36
CA SER A 123 -13.35 -2.17 21.48
C SER A 123 -12.29 -3.26 21.66
N GLN A 124 -12.59 -4.49 21.25
CA GLN A 124 -11.66 -5.61 21.27
C GLN A 124 -10.89 -5.72 19.96
N TRP A 125 -9.59 -5.92 20.09
CA TRP A 125 -8.66 -6.12 18.98
C TRP A 125 -8.07 -7.52 19.08
N THR A 126 -8.18 -8.27 17.98
CA THR A 126 -7.59 -9.59 17.83
C THR A 126 -6.41 -9.50 16.89
N PHE A 127 -5.25 -10.01 17.33
CA PHE A 127 -4.10 -10.21 16.47
C PHE A 127 -4.06 -11.68 16.05
N PHE A 128 -4.10 -11.92 14.75
CA PHE A 128 -4.14 -13.25 14.14
C PHE A 128 -2.92 -13.44 13.25
N ASP A 129 -2.27 -14.60 13.37
CA ASP A 129 -1.15 -15.02 12.52
C ASP A 129 -1.72 -15.81 11.33
N GLY A 130 -1.52 -15.27 10.12
CA GLY A 130 -2.12 -15.74 8.89
C GLY A 130 -2.76 -14.62 8.06
N ASN A 131 -3.25 -15.00 6.89
CA ASN A 131 -3.86 -14.07 5.93
C ASN A 131 -5.35 -13.80 6.23
N TYR A 132 -6.00 -13.01 5.36
CA TYR A 132 -7.41 -12.65 5.55
C TYR A 132 -8.35 -13.87 5.47
N GLN A 133 -8.13 -14.80 4.54
CA GLN A 133 -8.96 -16.00 4.41
C GLN A 133 -8.88 -16.89 5.66
N GLU A 134 -7.67 -17.11 6.17
CA GLU A 134 -7.44 -17.89 7.38
C GLU A 134 -8.10 -17.25 8.59
N TYR A 135 -7.98 -15.92 8.72
CA TYR A 135 -8.67 -15.16 9.76
C TYR A 135 -10.20 -15.30 9.65
N GLU A 136 -10.79 -15.21 8.45
CA GLU A 136 -12.24 -15.39 8.30
C GLU A 136 -12.70 -16.80 8.71
N ALA A 137 -11.91 -17.83 8.42
CA ALA A 137 -12.20 -19.19 8.82
C ALA A 137 -12.14 -19.37 10.35
N ASP A 138 -11.09 -18.84 10.99
CA ASP A 138 -10.96 -18.84 12.46
C ASP A 138 -12.11 -18.07 13.12
N LYS A 139 -12.43 -16.88 12.60
CA LYS A 139 -13.51 -16.05 13.11
C LYS A 139 -14.86 -16.78 13.07
N LYS A 140 -15.17 -17.46 11.96
CA LYS A 140 -16.40 -18.28 11.84
C LYS A 140 -16.40 -19.44 12.83
N LYS A 141 -15.26 -20.07 13.07
CA LYS A 141 -15.12 -21.17 14.04
C LYS A 141 -15.28 -20.69 15.50
N ARG A 142 -14.72 -19.53 15.84
CA ARG A 142 -14.73 -18.98 17.21
C ARG A 142 -16.05 -18.32 17.59
N LEU A 143 -16.64 -17.53 16.68
CA LEU A 143 -17.83 -16.72 16.95
C LEU A 143 -19.13 -17.34 16.41
N GLY A 144 -19.03 -18.43 15.65
CA GLY A 144 -20.17 -19.00 14.91
C GLY A 144 -20.61 -18.13 13.72
N GLU A 145 -21.48 -18.66 12.86
CA GLU A 145 -21.94 -17.96 11.65
C GLU A 145 -22.66 -16.64 11.94
N GLU A 146 -23.39 -16.54 13.05
CA GLU A 146 -24.08 -15.29 13.44
C GLU A 146 -23.16 -14.25 14.07
N GLY A 147 -22.12 -14.68 14.78
CA GLY A 147 -21.12 -13.79 15.37
C GLY A 147 -20.11 -13.25 14.35
N ALA A 148 -19.85 -14.00 13.27
CA ALA A 148 -18.95 -13.60 12.19
C ALA A 148 -19.57 -12.57 11.22
N LYS A 149 -20.90 -12.43 11.19
CA LYS A 149 -21.57 -11.44 10.33
C LYS A 149 -21.22 -10.01 10.78
N PRO A 150 -20.95 -9.08 9.84
CA PRO A 150 -20.68 -7.69 10.19
C PRO A 150 -21.92 -7.07 10.85
N LYS A 151 -21.84 -6.84 12.17
CA LYS A 151 -22.86 -6.12 12.91
C LYS A 151 -22.58 -4.62 12.77
N ARG A 152 -23.57 -3.87 12.28
CA ARG A 152 -23.48 -2.40 12.29
C ARG A 152 -23.38 -1.93 13.73
N VAL A 153 -22.22 -1.40 14.10
CA VAL A 153 -22.03 -0.73 15.39
C VAL A 153 -22.87 0.55 15.35
N ARG A 154 -24.02 0.55 16.04
CA ARG A 154 -24.80 1.77 16.27
C ARG A 154 -24.09 2.55 17.37
N TYR A 155 -23.24 3.50 16.99
CA TYR A 155 -22.77 4.51 17.93
C TYR A 155 -23.97 5.30 18.45
N LYS A 156 -24.14 5.35 19.77
CA LYS A 156 -25.04 6.35 20.38
C LYS A 156 -24.48 7.72 20.02
N ALA A 157 -25.33 8.62 19.53
CA ALA A 157 -24.95 10.01 19.33
C ALA A 157 -24.38 10.55 20.64
N LEU A 158 -23.15 11.08 20.58
CA LEU A 158 -22.56 11.83 21.68
C LEU A 158 -23.50 13.02 21.95
N LYS A 159 -23.95 13.16 23.20
CA LYS A 159 -24.76 14.30 23.66
C LYS A 159 -23.91 15.55 23.78
#